data_AF-A0A7Y5QX39-F1
#
_entry.id   AF-A0A7Y5QX39-F1
#
_cell.length_a   1.000
_cell.length_b   1.000
_cell.length_c   1.000
_cell.angle_alpha   90.00
_cell.angle_beta   90.00
_cell.angle_gamma   90.00
#
_symmetry.space_group_name_H-M   'P 1'
#
loop_
_entity.id
_entity.type
_entity.pdbx_description
1 polymer ?
#
loop_
_entity_poly.entity_id
_entity_poly.type
_entity_poly.pdbx_seq_one_letter_code
_entity_poly.pdbx_strand_id
1 'polypeptide(L)'
;MRMRRLAGVVAVSCLTLGVARAQDAPEGVPAGDSIAYARAQVLVSTGDGAAGRAVVDSTLARVPAASLRYAEGLYWRAALAANALEAERDYRRVAVEYPLSPRVPAALIRLAQLEMARGDRALARQHLERLLGEYPPPDKRATAW
;
A
#
# COMPACT_ATOMS: atom_id res chain seq x y z
N MET A 1 -25.61 -7.67 -75.54
CA MET A 1 -24.42 -7.74 -74.66
C MET A 1 -24.79 -7.04 -73.35
N ARG A 2 -24.95 -7.80 -72.25
CA ARG A 2 -25.63 -7.36 -71.02
C ARG A 2 -24.71 -6.53 -70.11
N MET A 3 -25.25 -5.40 -69.66
CA MET A 3 -24.74 -4.48 -68.65
C MET A 3 -24.51 -5.18 -67.29
N ARG A 4 -23.43 -4.82 -66.59
CA ARG A 4 -23.35 -4.80 -65.12
C ARG A 4 -22.71 -3.48 -64.68
N ARG A 5 -23.56 -2.56 -64.23
CA ARG A 5 -23.20 -1.46 -63.34
C ARG A 5 -23.14 -2.03 -61.92
N LEU A 6 -22.19 -1.62 -61.10
CA LEU A 6 -22.38 -1.56 -59.64
C LEU A 6 -21.60 -0.36 -59.09
N ALA A 7 -22.33 0.40 -58.29
CA ALA A 7 -22.04 1.73 -57.80
C ALA A 7 -20.87 1.75 -56.80
N GLY A 8 -19.98 2.73 -56.97
CA GLY A 8 -19.07 3.16 -55.91
C GLY A 8 -19.83 4.09 -54.97
N VAL A 9 -20.07 3.63 -53.74
CA VAL A 9 -20.62 4.46 -52.66
C VAL A 9 -19.43 5.07 -51.92
N VAL A 10 -19.38 6.40 -51.93
CA VAL A 10 -18.55 7.23 -51.05
C VAL A 10 -19.13 7.15 -49.64
N ALA A 11 -18.32 6.81 -48.64
CA ALA A 11 -18.70 6.94 -47.23
C ALA A 11 -17.51 7.44 -46.38
N VAL A 12 -17.49 8.77 -46.23
CA VAL A 12 -17.35 9.54 -45.00
C VAL A 12 -16.34 9.04 -43.95
N SER A 13 -15.28 9.84 -43.82
CA SER A 13 -14.34 9.95 -42.71
C SER A 13 -15.02 9.98 -41.34
N CYS A 14 -14.48 9.24 -40.38
CA CYS A 14 -14.64 9.56 -38.97
C CYS A 14 -13.30 9.30 -38.25
N LEU A 15 -12.48 10.34 -38.17
CA LEU A 15 -11.31 10.42 -37.30
C LEU A 15 -11.81 10.41 -35.85
N THR A 16 -11.83 9.25 -35.21
CA THR A 16 -12.03 9.16 -33.76
C THR A 16 -10.71 9.42 -33.06
N LEU A 17 -10.48 10.69 -32.73
CA LEU A 17 -9.56 11.09 -31.66
C LEU A 17 -10.10 10.55 -30.34
N GLY A 18 -9.80 9.29 -30.06
CA GLY A 18 -10.02 8.67 -28.76
C GLY A 18 -9.02 9.24 -27.77
N VAL A 19 -9.39 10.33 -27.09
CA VAL A 19 -8.72 10.77 -25.86
C VAL A 19 -9.05 9.72 -24.79
N ALA A 20 -8.26 8.66 -24.73
CA ALA A 20 -8.33 7.69 -23.65
C ALA A 20 -7.95 8.42 -22.37
N ARG A 21 -8.96 8.67 -21.52
CA ARG A 21 -8.80 9.18 -20.17
C ARG A 21 -7.74 8.33 -19.47
N ALA A 22 -6.67 8.98 -19.01
CA ALA A 22 -5.85 8.42 -17.94
C ALA A 22 -6.83 8.12 -16.80
N GLN A 23 -7.11 6.83 -16.61
CA GLN A 23 -7.84 6.36 -15.46
C GLN A 23 -6.89 6.58 -14.30
N ASP A 24 -7.13 7.61 -13.49
CA ASP A 24 -6.60 7.73 -12.14
C ASP A 24 -7.13 6.53 -11.35
N ALA A 25 -6.47 5.39 -11.54
CA ALA A 25 -6.58 4.28 -10.63
C ALA A 25 -6.09 4.79 -9.27
N PRO A 26 -6.75 4.43 -8.15
CA PRO A 26 -6.16 4.68 -6.85
C PRO A 26 -4.74 4.11 -6.91
N GLU A 27 -3.72 4.91 -6.58
CA GLU A 27 -2.31 4.50 -6.62
C GLU A 27 -2.11 3.30 -5.67
N GLY A 28 -2.46 2.12 -6.15
CA GLY A 28 -2.17 0.86 -5.51
C GLY A 28 -0.68 0.64 -5.56
N VAL A 29 -0.17 -0.11 -4.59
CA VAL A 29 1.23 -0.51 -4.57
C VAL A 29 1.55 -1.24 -5.88
N PRO A 30 2.55 -0.80 -6.66
CA PRO A 30 2.94 -1.48 -7.89
C PRO A 30 3.21 -2.96 -7.62
N ALA A 31 2.80 -3.84 -8.54
CA ALA A 31 2.96 -5.29 -8.39
C ALA A 31 4.42 -5.70 -8.10
N GLY A 32 5.39 -4.99 -8.69
CA GLY A 32 6.82 -5.22 -8.44
C GLY A 32 7.25 -5.01 -6.99
N ASP A 33 6.71 -4.00 -6.31
CA ASP A 33 7.01 -3.75 -4.89
C ASP A 33 6.39 -4.85 -4.01
N SER A 34 5.13 -5.22 -4.29
CA SER A 34 4.45 -6.30 -3.57
C SER A 34 5.21 -7.63 -3.68
N ILE A 35 5.75 -7.95 -4.86
CA ILE A 35 6.57 -9.15 -5.08
C ILE A 35 7.89 -9.05 -4.29
N ALA A 36 8.52 -7.88 -4.27
CA ALA A 36 9.75 -7.66 -3.51
C ALA A 36 9.54 -7.85 -1.99
N TYR A 37 8.45 -7.34 -1.43
CA TYR A 37 8.11 -7.53 -0.02
C TYR A 37 7.76 -8.98 0.32
N ALA A 38 7.03 -9.68 -0.55
CA ALA A 38 6.77 -11.11 -0.37
C ALA A 38 8.07 -11.93 -0.37
N ARG A 39 9.00 -11.63 -1.29
CA ARG A 39 10.33 -12.25 -1.31
C ARG A 39 11.11 -11.95 -0.02
N ALA A 40 11.09 -10.70 0.44
CA ALA A 40 11.75 -10.31 1.68
C ALA A 40 11.22 -11.10 2.88
N GLN A 41 9.89 -11.27 2.97
CA GLN A 41 9.25 -12.06 4.02
C GLN A 41 9.70 -13.53 3.99
N VAL A 42 9.76 -14.14 2.80
CA VAL A 42 10.27 -15.52 2.65
C VAL A 42 11.70 -15.61 3.18
N LEU A 43 12.60 -14.73 2.72
CA LEU A 43 14.01 -14.73 3.15
C LEU A 43 14.15 -14.64 4.68
N VAL A 44 13.42 -13.71 5.32
CA VAL A 44 13.42 -13.58 6.78
C VAL A 44 12.89 -14.85 7.44
N SER A 45 11.79 -15.41 6.94
CA SER A 45 11.18 -16.62 7.51
C SER A 45 12.03 -17.88 7.36
N THR A 46 12.91 -17.94 6.35
CA THR A 46 13.83 -19.06 6.11
C THR A 46 15.20 -18.86 6.77
N GLY A 47 15.36 -17.81 7.59
CA GLY A 47 16.55 -17.54 8.38
C GLY A 47 17.53 -16.53 7.77
N ASP A 48 17.32 -16.12 6.52
CA ASP A 48 18.12 -15.07 5.88
C ASP A 48 17.52 -13.68 6.12
N GLY A 49 17.50 -13.30 7.40
CA GLY A 49 16.93 -12.02 7.82
C GLY A 49 17.66 -10.81 7.23
N ALA A 50 18.99 -10.92 7.05
CA ALA A 50 19.80 -9.84 6.50
C ALA A 50 19.49 -9.58 5.03
N ALA A 51 19.44 -10.64 4.20
CA ALA A 51 19.07 -10.47 2.79
C ALA A 51 17.63 -9.96 2.66
N GLY A 52 16.69 -10.52 3.45
CA GLY A 52 15.30 -10.08 3.43
C GLY A 52 15.14 -8.59 3.72
N ARG A 53 15.78 -8.07 4.78
CA ARG A 53 15.77 -6.63 5.08
C ARG A 53 16.43 -5.79 3.99
N ALA A 54 17.54 -6.24 3.41
CA ALA A 54 18.19 -5.55 2.30
C ALA A 54 17.28 -5.40 1.08
N VAL A 55 16.41 -6.38 0.80
CA VAL A 55 15.39 -6.27 -0.26
C VAL A 55 14.42 -5.11 0.02
N VAL A 56 13.92 -5.01 1.25
CA VAL A 56 13.01 -3.92 1.65
C VAL A 56 13.69 -2.56 1.55
N ASP A 57 14.91 -2.44 2.09
CA ASP A 57 15.67 -1.20 2.07
C ASP A 57 15.96 -0.74 0.64
N SER A 58 16.34 -1.66 -0.25
CA SER A 58 16.55 -1.35 -1.66
C SER A 58 15.28 -0.84 -2.34
N THR A 59 14.12 -1.38 -1.96
CA THR A 59 12.82 -1.00 -2.53
C THR A 59 12.44 0.38 -2.05
N LEU A 60 12.56 0.65 -0.75
CA LEU A 60 12.33 1.97 -0.15
C LEU A 60 13.23 3.06 -0.73
N ALA A 61 14.50 2.76 -1.02
CA ALA A 61 15.45 3.73 -1.57
C ALA A 61 15.02 4.31 -2.94
N ARG A 62 14.13 3.62 -3.67
CA ARG A 62 13.61 4.04 -4.97
C ARG A 62 12.22 4.70 -4.88
N VAL A 63 11.69 4.86 -3.67
CA VAL A 63 10.32 5.36 -3.45
C VAL A 63 10.39 6.80 -2.93
N PRO A 64 9.68 7.76 -3.55
CA PRO A 64 9.64 9.13 -3.04
C PRO A 64 9.07 9.18 -1.62
N ALA A 65 9.78 9.83 -0.68
CA ALA A 65 9.43 9.86 0.73
C ALA A 65 8.03 10.45 1.01
N ALA A 66 7.55 11.37 0.18
CA ALA A 66 6.22 11.97 0.35
C ALA A 66 5.06 11.06 -0.14
N SER A 67 5.35 9.93 -0.77
CA SER A 67 4.31 9.08 -1.37
C SER A 67 3.69 8.10 -0.37
N LEU A 68 2.42 7.72 -0.60
CA LEU A 68 1.78 6.64 0.18
C LEU A 68 2.47 5.28 -0.04
N ARG A 69 3.12 5.09 -1.19
CA ARG A 69 3.97 3.94 -1.48
C ARG A 69 5.17 3.84 -0.52
N TYR A 70 5.66 4.97 -0.01
CA TYR A 70 6.72 4.97 0.99
C TYR A 70 6.22 4.41 2.33
N ALA A 71 4.99 4.75 2.73
CA ALA A 71 4.36 4.21 3.92
C ALA A 71 4.19 2.68 3.87
N GLU A 72 3.88 2.12 2.69
CA GLU A 72 3.89 0.67 2.46
C GLU A 72 5.27 0.07 2.77
N GLY A 73 6.34 0.65 2.22
CA GLY A 73 7.69 0.17 2.45
C GLY A 73 8.12 0.29 3.92
N LEU A 74 7.74 1.37 4.61
CA LEU A 74 7.99 1.52 6.05
C LEU A 74 7.28 0.44 6.86
N TYR A 75 6.03 0.12 6.52
CA TYR A 75 5.30 -0.97 7.15
C TYR A 75 6.03 -2.32 7.00
N TRP A 76 6.52 -2.63 5.79
CA TRP A 76 7.27 -3.87 5.57
C TRP A 76 8.64 -3.88 6.22
N ARG A 77 9.33 -2.73 6.28
CA ARG A 77 10.61 -2.62 7.00
C ARG A 77 10.42 -2.85 8.49
N ALA A 78 9.34 -2.32 9.07
CA ALA A 78 8.96 -2.57 10.45
C ALA A 78 8.59 -4.04 10.71
N ALA A 79 7.81 -4.65 9.81
CA ALA A 79 7.36 -6.04 9.93
C ALA A 79 8.51 -7.06 9.89
N LEU A 80 9.61 -6.71 9.22
CA LEU A 80 10.78 -7.56 9.02
C LEU A 80 12.02 -7.09 9.81
N ALA A 81 11.83 -6.11 10.71
CA ALA A 81 12.89 -5.52 11.50
C ALA A 81 13.63 -6.55 12.36
N ALA A 82 14.91 -6.28 12.66
CA ALA A 82 15.72 -7.20 13.47
C ALA A 82 15.36 -7.14 14.96
N ASN A 83 14.75 -6.03 15.40
CA ASN A 83 14.42 -5.79 16.79
C ASN A 83 13.17 -4.91 16.93
N ALA A 84 12.60 -4.90 18.13
CA ALA A 84 11.37 -4.17 18.44
C ALA A 84 11.50 -2.65 18.29
N LEU A 85 12.68 -2.08 18.53
CA LEU A 85 12.91 -0.63 18.47
C LEU A 85 12.86 -0.12 17.02
N GLU A 86 13.50 -0.85 16.10
CA GLU A 86 13.40 -0.57 14.66
C GLU A 86 11.97 -0.70 14.15
N ALA A 87 11.27 -1.76 14.56
CA ALA A 87 9.87 -1.98 14.20
C ALA A 87 9.00 -0.82 14.68
N GLU A 88 9.11 -0.45 15.95
CA GLU A 88 8.35 0.64 16.56
C GLU A 88 8.57 1.96 15.84
N ARG A 89 9.83 2.32 15.55
CA ARG A 89 10.16 3.56 14.83
C ARG A 89 9.37 3.65 13.53
N ASP A 90 9.46 2.62 12.69
CA ASP A 90 8.86 2.68 11.36
C ASP A 90 7.32 2.55 11.41
N TYR A 91 6.75 1.77 12.33
CA TYR A 91 5.30 1.78 12.55
C TYR A 91 4.78 3.14 13.05
N ARG A 92 5.51 3.83 13.94
CA ARG A 92 5.15 5.18 14.38
C ARG A 92 5.17 6.17 13.22
N ARG A 93 6.19 6.10 12.36
CA ARG A 93 6.25 6.93 11.15
C ARG A 93 5.04 6.70 10.25
N VAL A 94 4.66 5.44 10.00
CA VAL A 94 3.42 5.15 9.25
C VAL A 94 2.20 5.80 9.90
N ALA A 95 2.02 5.64 11.22
CA ALA A 95 0.84 6.11 11.92
C ALA A 95 0.76 7.65 12.12
N VAL A 96 1.90 8.36 12.05
CA VAL A 96 2.00 9.80 12.31
C VAL A 96 2.25 10.60 11.04
N GLU A 97 3.21 10.19 10.22
CA GLU A 97 3.64 10.93 9.02
C GLU A 97 2.74 10.64 7.81
N TYR A 98 2.06 9.49 7.78
CA TYR A 98 1.25 9.05 6.63
C TYR A 98 -0.20 8.74 7.01
N PRO A 99 -0.97 9.72 7.54
CA PRO A 99 -2.33 9.49 8.07
C PRO A 99 -3.32 8.96 7.02
N LEU A 100 -3.08 9.21 5.73
CA LEU A 100 -3.90 8.73 4.62
C LEU A 100 -3.49 7.33 4.12
N SER A 101 -2.43 6.74 4.68
CA SER A 101 -1.99 5.41 4.26
C SER A 101 -3.00 4.34 4.68
N PRO A 102 -3.34 3.37 3.81
CA PRO A 102 -4.14 2.21 4.19
C PRO A 102 -3.44 1.32 5.23
N ARG A 103 -2.15 1.56 5.53
CA ARG A 103 -1.37 0.83 6.54
C ARG A 103 -1.51 1.37 7.95
N VAL A 104 -2.08 2.56 8.16
CA VAL A 104 -2.23 3.13 9.51
C VAL A 104 -2.96 2.18 10.47
N PRO A 105 -4.11 1.57 10.12
CA PRO A 105 -4.80 0.64 11.02
C PRO A 105 -3.91 -0.53 11.46
N ALA A 106 -3.20 -1.14 10.52
CA ALA A 106 -2.31 -2.25 10.79
C ALA A 106 -1.10 -1.82 11.65
N ALA A 107 -0.53 -0.65 11.39
CA ALA A 107 0.57 -0.09 12.18
C ALA A 107 0.15 0.17 13.64
N LEU A 108 -1.05 0.71 13.88
CA LEU A 108 -1.57 0.94 15.23
C LEU A 108 -1.74 -0.37 16.01
N ILE A 109 -2.23 -1.43 15.37
CA ILE A 109 -2.31 -2.77 15.98
C ILE A 109 -0.91 -3.28 16.34
N ARG A 110 0.06 -3.13 15.43
CA ARG A 110 1.44 -3.57 15.67
C ARG A 110 2.11 -2.79 16.80
N LEU A 111 1.90 -1.49 16.89
CA LEU A 111 2.35 -0.68 18.03
C LEU A 111 1.74 -1.18 19.33
N ALA A 112 0.41 -1.36 19.38
CA ALA A 112 -0.24 -1.89 20.57
C ALA A 112 0.34 -3.25 21.01
N GLN A 113 0.64 -4.14 20.06
CA GLN A 113 1.29 -5.43 20.36
C GLN A 113 2.71 -5.25 20.94
N LEU A 114 3.51 -4.32 20.41
CA LEU A 114 4.84 -4.01 20.93
C LEU A 114 4.79 -3.42 22.34
N GLU A 115 3.82 -2.56 22.63
CA GLU A 115 3.60 -1.99 23.96
C GLU A 115 3.09 -3.05 24.96
N MET A 116 2.21 -3.95 24.51
CA MET A 116 1.80 -5.10 25.33
C MET A 116 2.97 -6.02 25.67
N ALA A 117 3.86 -6.29 24.72
CA ALA A 117 5.01 -7.18 24.91
C ALA A 117 6.00 -6.65 25.95
N ARG A 118 6.11 -5.32 26.10
CA ARG A 118 6.94 -4.68 27.12
C ARG A 118 6.20 -4.33 28.42
N GLY A 119 4.92 -4.69 28.53
CA GLY A 119 4.09 -4.45 29.71
C GLY A 119 3.42 -3.07 29.78
N ASP A 120 3.58 -2.21 28.77
CA ASP A 120 2.93 -0.91 28.72
C ASP A 120 1.51 -1.02 28.16
N ARG A 121 0.60 -1.49 29.00
CA ARG A 121 -0.83 -1.62 28.65
C ARG A 121 -1.51 -0.27 28.44
N ALA A 122 -1.00 0.79 29.05
CA ALA A 122 -1.61 2.12 28.95
C ALA A 122 -1.40 2.67 27.53
N LEU A 123 -0.18 2.61 27.02
CA LEU A 123 0.15 3.05 25.67
C LEU A 123 -0.46 2.13 24.61
N ALA A 124 -0.50 0.81 24.86
CA ALA A 124 -1.21 -0.13 23.99
C ALA A 124 -2.70 0.25 23.80
N ARG A 125 -3.38 0.57 24.90
CA ARG A 125 -4.78 1.02 24.87
C ARG A 125 -4.95 2.30 24.05
N GLN A 126 -4.07 3.28 24.21
CA GLN A 126 -4.14 4.53 23.45
C GLN A 126 -4.08 4.27 21.93
N HIS A 127 -3.21 3.38 21.47
CA HIS A 127 -3.14 3.02 20.05
C HIS A 127 -4.42 2.34 19.53
N LEU A 128 -5.04 1.49 20.34
CA LEU A 128 -6.28 0.80 19.99
C LEU A 128 -7.51 1.72 20.03
N GLU A 129 -7.57 2.65 20.99
CA GLU A 129 -8.63 3.67 21.04
C GLU A 129 -8.58 4.56 19.80
N ARG A 130 -7.38 5.00 19.39
CA ARG A 130 -7.19 5.73 18.13
C ARG A 130 -7.65 4.93 16.92
N LEU A 131 -7.29 3.65 16.84
CA LEU A 131 -7.72 2.75 15.77
C LEU A 131 -9.26 2.70 15.66
N LEU A 132 -9.94 2.51 16.79
CA LEU A 132 -11.40 2.40 16.83
C LEU A 132 -12.11 3.73 16.52
N GLY A 133 -11.51 4.86 16.91
CA GLY A 133 -12.06 6.18 16.66
C GLY A 133 -11.87 6.68 15.22
N GLU A 134 -10.65 6.57 14.69
CA GLU A 134 -10.28 7.13 13.38
C GLU A 134 -10.52 6.15 12.21
N TYR A 135 -10.49 4.84 12.47
CA TYR A 135 -10.54 3.81 11.43
C TYR A 135 -11.59 2.73 11.74
N PRO A 136 -12.89 3.08 11.82
CA PRO A 136 -13.93 2.12 12.16
C PRO A 136 -13.99 0.99 11.12
N PRO A 137 -14.34 -0.24 11.54
CA PRO A 137 -14.49 -1.37 10.62
C PRO A 137 -15.64 -1.13 9.62
N PRO A 138 -15.62 -1.80 8.45
CA PRO A 138 -16.51 -1.49 7.33
C PRO A 138 -18.00 -1.56 7.66
N ASP A 139 -18.38 -2.50 8.53
CA ASP A 139 -19.74 -2.71 9.04
C ASP A 139 -20.27 -1.51 9.86
N LYS A 140 -19.38 -0.67 10.40
CA LYS A 140 -19.71 0.52 11.18
C LYS A 140 -19.55 1.84 10.41
N ARG A 141 -19.14 1.81 9.14
CA ARG A 141 -19.01 3.02 8.29
C ARG A 141 -20.33 3.41 7.62
N ALA A 142 -21.25 2.45 7.46
CA ALA A 142 -22.45 2.61 6.63
C ALA A 142 -23.66 3.22 7.34
N THR A 143 -23.59 3.51 8.65
CA THR A 143 -24.72 4.06 9.44
C THR A 143 -24.63 5.57 9.69
N ALA A 144 -23.73 6.28 8.99
CA ALA A 144 -23.55 7.72 9.12
C ALA A 144 -24.10 8.47 7.89
N TRP A 145 -25.39 8.30 7.58
CA TRP A 145 -26.15 9.15 6.66
C TRP A 145 -27.60 9.24 7.13
#